data_AF-A0A223CZY1-F1
#
_entry.id   AF-A0A223CZY1-F1
#
_cell.length_a   1.000
_cell.length_b   1.000
_cell.length_c   1.000
_cell.angle_alpha   90.00
_cell.angle_beta   90.00
_cell.angle_gamma   90.00
#
_symmetry.space_group_name_H-M   'P 1'
#
loop_
_entity.id
_entity.type
_entity.pdbx_description
1 polymer ?
#
loop_
_entity_poly.entity_id
_entity_poly.type
_entity_poly.pdbx_seq_one_letter_code
_entity_poly.pdbx_strand_id
1 'polypeptide(L)'
;MQLQKSFGNRATMQYLQARSSAKTLQRALESEEYNTKNEANIKSAKSFFDEYDKAVQRAYQYVISVPSLRGYADLDGYTQLWITKWNKYLNNEKVDLMAATFGYVIESLVSTEGSEFKPAPPSKCSVATQVTYGGTRPDLVLRSTKDGGDIAWLDLTASNSAEHIYDKEGWRDKVSIFAEATYPSLNPGTLSFMVQNKDNLGKLNEDDIKKRLAIAKEAYRQRKAEWIQLGKKFTYTKLKHDIGQPVVLQKLDGRIRQNFIHKKIMDYFGAEISLKMVPSVLQAMRVDPTSWHFSTGFSVSESAGESWLVDHPLPTEVEDSEMHVEE
;
A
#
# COMPACT_ATOMS: atom_id res chain seq x y z
N MET A 1 -24.31 -23.71 14.82
CA MET A 1 -22.92 -24.17 14.57
C MET A 1 -22.78 -24.38 13.06
N GLN A 2 -22.49 -23.30 12.33
CA GLN A 2 -22.45 -23.29 10.86
C GLN A 2 -21.03 -23.62 10.39
N LEU A 3 -20.91 -24.74 9.67
CA LEU A 3 -19.72 -25.13 8.91
C LEU A 3 -19.59 -24.22 7.69
N GLN A 4 -18.69 -23.22 7.75
CA GLN A 4 -18.21 -22.54 6.55
C GLN A 4 -17.36 -23.52 5.73
N LYS A 5 -17.92 -23.93 4.58
CA LYS A 5 -17.28 -24.77 3.58
C LYS A 5 -16.12 -24.02 2.92
N SER A 6 -14.88 -24.45 3.19
CA SER A 6 -13.64 -23.95 2.59
C SER A 6 -13.37 -24.53 1.18
N PHE A 7 -14.36 -24.51 0.29
CA PHE A 7 -14.21 -25.03 -1.07
C PHE A 7 -13.82 -23.91 -2.02
N GLY A 8 -12.50 -23.68 -2.13
CA GLY A 8 -11.92 -22.75 -3.10
C GLY A 8 -10.39 -22.76 -3.12
N ASN A 9 -9.73 -23.15 -2.03
CA ASN A 9 -8.27 -23.03 -1.89
C ASN A 9 -7.44 -24.27 -2.31
N ARG A 10 -8.06 -25.42 -2.60
CA ARG A 10 -7.30 -26.65 -2.89
C ARG A 10 -6.83 -26.77 -4.34
N ALA A 11 -7.62 -26.33 -5.32
CA ALA A 11 -7.27 -26.46 -6.74
C ALA A 11 -6.14 -25.49 -7.16
N THR A 12 -6.13 -24.28 -6.60
CA THR A 12 -5.11 -23.26 -6.89
C THR A 12 -3.73 -23.61 -6.30
N MET A 13 -3.70 -24.37 -5.20
CA MET A 13 -2.46 -24.77 -4.52
C MET A 13 -1.64 -25.79 -5.32
N GLN A 14 -2.27 -26.71 -6.05
CA GLN A 14 -1.55 -27.75 -6.82
C GLN A 14 -0.92 -27.24 -8.12
N TYR A 15 -1.46 -26.18 -8.72
CA TYR A 15 -0.96 -25.65 -9.99
C TYR A 15 0.27 -24.71 -9.82
N LEU A 16 0.49 -24.17 -8.62
CA LEU A 16 1.49 -23.12 -8.36
C LEU A 16 2.86 -23.63 -7.89
N GLN A 17 3.02 -24.94 -7.62
CA GLN A 17 4.30 -25.51 -7.19
C GLN A 17 5.35 -25.60 -8.30
N ALA A 18 4.99 -25.36 -9.57
CA ALA A 18 5.86 -25.70 -10.70
C ALA A 18 6.77 -24.56 -11.22
N ARG A 19 6.62 -23.29 -10.81
CA ARG A 19 7.46 -22.19 -11.35
C ARG A 19 7.71 -21.07 -10.35
N SER A 20 8.83 -21.19 -9.62
CA SER A 20 9.40 -20.09 -8.84
C SER A 20 10.92 -20.12 -9.00
N SER A 21 11.44 -19.55 -10.08
CA SER A 21 12.83 -19.12 -10.15
C SER A 21 12.97 -17.85 -9.31
N ALA A 22 13.60 -17.99 -8.15
CA ALA A 22 13.73 -16.94 -7.15
C ALA A 22 14.55 -15.75 -7.68
N LYS A 23 13.94 -14.57 -7.76
CA LYS A 23 14.67 -13.31 -7.68
C LYS A 23 14.91 -13.01 -6.21
N THR A 24 16.17 -12.99 -5.80
CA THR A 24 16.64 -12.48 -4.51
C THR A 24 16.06 -11.08 -4.30
N LEU A 25 15.60 -10.75 -3.09
CA LEU A 25 15.21 -9.38 -2.73
C LEU A 25 16.35 -8.44 -3.15
N GLN A 26 16.10 -7.64 -4.18
CA GLN A 26 17.04 -6.66 -4.72
C GLN A 26 17.27 -5.61 -3.63
N ARG A 27 18.54 -5.21 -3.39
CA ARG A 27 18.85 -4.07 -2.51
C ARG A 27 18.00 -2.87 -2.93
N ALA A 28 17.39 -2.20 -1.96
CA ALA A 28 16.46 -1.10 -2.19
C ALA A 28 17.05 0.22 -1.67
N LEU A 29 18.37 0.39 -1.81
CA LEU A 29 18.99 1.71 -1.66
C LEU A 29 18.91 2.41 -3.01
N GLU A 30 18.25 3.55 -3.03
CA GLU A 30 18.07 4.41 -4.18
C GLU A 30 18.76 5.76 -3.92
N SER A 31 19.11 6.45 -5.00
CA SER A 31 19.59 7.84 -4.93
C SER A 31 20.82 8.08 -4.03
N GLU A 32 21.72 7.10 -3.93
CA GLU A 32 22.96 7.24 -3.15
C GLU A 32 23.91 8.28 -3.75
N GLU A 33 24.27 9.30 -2.98
CA GLU A 33 25.26 10.31 -3.36
C GLU A 33 26.40 10.40 -2.35
N TYR A 34 27.63 10.49 -2.85
CA TYR A 34 28.86 10.60 -2.05
C TYR A 34 29.73 11.76 -2.56
N ASN A 35 29.32 12.99 -2.28
CA ASN A 35 29.99 14.22 -2.70
C ASN A 35 31.05 14.71 -1.69
N THR A 36 31.95 13.82 -1.28
CA THR A 36 33.08 14.16 -0.41
C THR A 36 34.27 13.26 -0.72
N LYS A 37 35.47 13.69 -0.33
CA LYS A 37 36.71 12.88 -0.41
C LYS A 37 37.08 12.24 0.93
N ASN A 38 36.29 12.48 1.99
CA ASN A 38 36.56 11.90 3.30
C ASN A 38 36.17 10.41 3.33
N GLU A 39 37.16 9.54 3.14
CA GLU A 39 36.98 8.07 3.09
C GLU A 39 36.37 7.50 4.38
N ALA A 40 36.68 8.08 5.54
CA ALA A 40 36.12 7.62 6.82
C ALA A 40 34.62 7.91 6.90
N ASN A 41 34.20 9.08 6.41
CA ASN A 41 32.78 9.45 6.32
C ASN A 41 32.04 8.54 5.33
N ILE A 42 32.64 8.30 4.14
CA ILE A 42 32.07 7.39 3.14
C ILE A 42 31.88 5.98 3.71
N LYS A 43 32.90 5.44 4.40
CA LYS A 43 32.82 4.10 5.00
C LYS A 43 31.73 4.03 6.07
N SER A 44 31.63 5.04 6.91
CA SER A 44 30.62 5.11 7.97
C SER A 44 29.21 5.23 7.38
N ALA A 45 29.04 6.07 6.35
CA ALA A 45 27.78 6.24 5.64
C ALA A 45 27.32 4.95 4.94
N LYS A 46 28.22 4.24 4.24
CA LYS A 46 27.90 2.95 3.61
C LYS A 46 27.42 1.92 4.64
N SER A 47 28.12 1.79 5.75
CA SER A 47 27.70 0.90 6.83
C SER A 47 26.35 1.31 7.42
N PHE A 48 26.11 2.60 7.57
CA PHE A 48 24.84 3.14 8.04
C PHE A 48 23.69 2.83 7.07
N PHE A 49 23.85 3.12 5.78
CA PHE A 49 22.84 2.84 4.76
C PHE A 49 22.54 1.34 4.63
N ASP A 50 23.58 0.49 4.56
CA ASP A 50 23.41 -0.96 4.45
C ASP A 50 22.66 -1.54 5.66
N GLU A 51 22.94 -1.09 6.89
CA GLU A 51 22.27 -1.61 8.09
C GLU A 51 20.84 -1.11 8.23
N TYR A 52 20.57 0.15 7.88
CA TYR A 52 19.21 0.68 7.91
C TYR A 52 18.34 0.15 6.77
N ASP A 53 18.85 -0.08 5.56
CA ASP A 53 18.10 -0.77 4.50
C ASP A 53 17.65 -2.16 4.98
N LYS A 54 18.57 -2.97 5.54
CA LYS A 54 18.21 -4.28 6.11
C LYS A 54 17.16 -4.16 7.22
N ALA A 55 17.27 -3.16 8.09
CA ALA A 55 16.29 -2.93 9.15
C ALA A 55 14.92 -2.57 8.57
N VAL A 56 14.87 -1.69 7.57
CA VAL A 56 13.66 -1.28 6.86
C VAL A 56 12.99 -2.49 6.19
N GLN A 57 13.75 -3.32 5.48
CA GLN A 57 13.19 -4.54 4.87
C GLN A 57 12.65 -5.51 5.93
N ARG A 58 13.37 -5.69 7.05
CA ARG A 58 12.91 -6.55 8.16
C ARG A 58 11.66 -6.00 8.84
N ALA A 59 11.59 -4.68 9.05
CA ALA A 59 10.44 -3.99 9.63
C ALA A 59 9.23 -4.10 8.69
N TYR A 60 9.38 -3.81 7.40
CA TYR A 60 8.35 -4.01 6.39
C TYR A 60 7.79 -5.43 6.44
N GLN A 61 8.66 -6.45 6.36
CA GLN A 61 8.27 -7.86 6.44
C GLN A 61 7.53 -8.20 7.73
N TYR A 62 7.97 -7.62 8.85
CA TYR A 62 7.32 -7.82 10.14
C TYR A 62 5.90 -7.25 10.14
N VAL A 63 5.72 -5.98 9.76
CA VAL A 63 4.40 -5.32 9.78
C VAL A 63 3.41 -6.05 8.87
N ILE A 64 3.84 -6.51 7.68
CA ILE A 64 2.91 -7.23 6.79
C ILE A 64 2.56 -8.64 7.29
N SER A 65 3.40 -9.22 8.16
CA SER A 65 3.20 -10.56 8.74
C SER A 65 2.47 -10.51 10.07
N VAL A 66 2.60 -9.41 10.81
CA VAL A 66 2.05 -9.19 12.15
C VAL A 66 1.49 -7.76 12.20
N PRO A 67 0.40 -7.47 11.48
CA PRO A 67 -0.13 -6.11 11.37
C PRO A 67 -0.70 -5.57 12.68
N SER A 68 -0.92 -6.43 13.67
CA SER A 68 -1.27 -6.04 15.04
C SER A 68 -0.09 -5.50 15.86
N LEU A 69 1.14 -5.52 15.33
CA LEU A 69 2.40 -5.07 15.94
C LEU A 69 2.79 -5.70 17.29
N ARG A 70 1.88 -6.40 17.97
CA ARG A 70 2.08 -7.11 19.24
C ARG A 70 2.83 -6.23 20.25
N GLY A 71 4.02 -6.64 20.67
CA GLY A 71 4.83 -5.89 21.65
C GLY A 71 5.22 -4.48 21.21
N TYR A 72 5.09 -4.16 19.92
CA TYR A 72 5.36 -2.84 19.36
C TYR A 72 4.10 -2.00 19.11
N ALA A 73 2.92 -2.47 19.51
CA ALA A 73 1.65 -1.75 19.33
C ALA A 73 1.64 -0.38 20.05
N ASP A 74 2.35 -0.29 21.17
CA ASP A 74 2.45 0.90 22.03
C ASP A 74 3.88 1.48 22.05
N LEU A 75 4.68 1.21 21.01
CA LEU A 75 6.06 1.68 20.93
C LEU A 75 6.14 3.22 20.93
N ASP A 76 5.23 3.86 20.21
CA ASP A 76 5.08 5.30 20.10
C ASP A 76 3.68 5.71 19.59
N GLY A 77 3.46 7.01 19.36
CA GLY A 77 2.18 7.50 18.86
C GLY A 77 1.82 7.03 17.43
N TYR A 78 2.81 6.72 16.58
CA TYR A 78 2.57 6.29 15.21
C TYR A 78 2.16 4.82 15.12
N THR A 79 2.78 3.96 15.93
CA THR A 79 2.37 2.56 16.08
C THR A 79 0.97 2.45 16.68
N GLN A 80 0.62 3.26 17.67
CA GLN A 80 -0.74 3.33 18.22
C GLN A 80 -1.78 3.82 17.19
N LEU A 81 -1.42 4.85 16.40
CA LEU A 81 -2.25 5.34 15.32
C LEU A 81 -2.48 4.25 14.27
N TRP A 82 -1.45 3.48 13.93
CA TRP A 82 -1.57 2.34 13.04
C TRP A 82 -2.56 1.30 13.56
N ILE A 83 -2.46 0.88 14.83
CA ILE A 83 -3.39 -0.08 15.40
C ILE A 83 -4.83 0.43 15.33
N THR A 84 -5.04 1.70 15.64
CA THR A 84 -6.36 2.34 15.51
C THR A 84 -6.89 2.26 14.07
N LYS A 85 -6.05 2.63 13.09
CA LYS A 85 -6.43 2.62 11.67
C LYS A 85 -6.60 1.20 11.13
N TRP A 86 -5.76 0.26 11.53
CA TRP A 86 -5.84 -1.14 11.13
C TRP A 86 -7.13 -1.79 11.64
N ASN A 87 -7.50 -1.56 12.90
CA ASN A 87 -8.76 -2.07 13.44
C ASN A 87 -9.98 -1.47 12.72
N LYS A 88 -9.96 -0.17 12.41
CA LYS A 88 -10.99 0.47 11.57
C LYS A 88 -11.08 -0.19 10.20
N TYR A 89 -9.93 -0.43 9.56
CA TYR A 89 -9.88 -1.12 8.26
C TYR A 89 -10.48 -2.53 8.35
N LEU A 90 -10.15 -3.31 9.38
CA LEU A 90 -10.73 -4.64 9.60
C LEU A 90 -12.25 -4.61 9.85
N ASN A 91 -12.79 -3.49 10.34
CA ASN A 91 -14.22 -3.28 10.53
C ASN A 91 -14.92 -2.68 9.31
N ASN A 92 -14.25 -2.64 8.14
CA ASN A 92 -14.73 -2.02 6.90
C ASN A 92 -15.06 -0.52 7.05
N GLU A 93 -14.42 0.16 8.01
CA GLU A 93 -14.55 1.61 8.13
C GLU A 93 -13.60 2.32 7.15
N LYS A 94 -13.98 3.52 6.73
CA LYS A 94 -13.12 4.36 5.89
C LYS A 94 -11.86 4.78 6.66
N VAL A 95 -10.69 4.48 6.11
CA VAL A 95 -9.39 4.86 6.68
C VAL A 95 -8.61 5.75 5.73
N ASP A 96 -8.45 7.02 6.11
CA ASP A 96 -7.65 7.96 5.35
C ASP A 96 -6.14 7.77 5.62
N LEU A 97 -5.32 7.96 4.57
CA LEU A 97 -3.84 7.96 4.65
C LEU A 97 -3.24 6.64 5.21
N MET A 98 -3.83 5.50 4.87
CA MET A 98 -3.36 4.18 5.34
C MET A 98 -1.89 3.90 4.96
N ALA A 99 -1.51 4.22 3.72
CA ALA A 99 -0.15 4.04 3.23
C ALA A 99 0.88 4.91 3.96
N ALA A 100 0.53 6.17 4.27
CA ALA A 100 1.40 7.06 5.02
C ALA A 100 1.60 6.56 6.46
N THR A 101 0.51 6.12 7.12
CA THR A 101 0.61 5.56 8.47
C THR A 101 1.42 4.26 8.50
N PHE A 102 1.31 3.42 7.47
CA PHE A 102 2.17 2.25 7.33
C PHE A 102 3.67 2.62 7.24
N GLY A 103 4.00 3.68 6.49
CA GLY A 103 5.36 4.21 6.44
C GLY A 103 5.88 4.68 7.79
N TYR A 104 5.06 5.42 8.55
CA TYR A 104 5.44 5.87 9.90
C TYR A 104 5.72 4.70 10.85
N VAL A 105 5.00 3.57 10.74
CA VAL A 105 5.31 2.39 11.54
C VAL A 105 6.68 1.82 11.23
N ILE A 106 7.04 1.74 9.94
CA ILE A 106 8.36 1.25 9.53
C ILE A 106 9.45 2.16 10.09
N GLU A 107 9.26 3.48 9.97
CA GLU A 107 10.16 4.48 10.55
C GLU A 107 10.28 4.32 12.07
N SER A 108 9.16 4.23 12.79
CA SER A 108 9.13 4.03 14.24
C SER A 108 9.88 2.77 14.68
N LEU A 109 9.67 1.65 13.97
CA LEU A 109 10.35 0.40 14.27
C LEU A 109 11.88 0.52 14.09
N VAL A 110 12.37 1.19 13.06
CA VAL A 110 13.82 1.26 12.83
C VAL A 110 14.52 2.40 13.60
N SER A 111 13.76 3.33 14.19
CA SER A 111 14.31 4.55 14.79
C SER A 111 14.13 4.65 16.31
N THR A 112 13.08 4.02 16.87
CA THR A 112 12.73 4.15 18.30
C THR A 112 13.58 3.24 19.19
N GLU A 113 14.03 3.77 20.33
CA GLU A 113 14.73 2.98 21.35
C GLU A 113 13.85 1.85 21.90
N GLY A 114 14.45 0.68 22.15
CA GLY A 114 13.72 -0.51 22.61
C GLY A 114 13.09 -1.34 21.49
N SER A 115 13.13 -0.88 20.24
CA SER A 115 12.79 -1.71 19.07
C SER A 115 13.96 -2.60 18.66
N GLU A 116 13.70 -3.89 18.43
CA GLU A 116 14.73 -4.83 17.95
C GLU A 116 15.19 -4.56 16.50
N PHE A 117 14.39 -3.78 15.75
CA PHE A 117 14.70 -3.46 14.36
C PHE A 117 15.74 -2.34 14.24
N LYS A 118 15.89 -1.51 15.27
CA LYS A 118 16.81 -0.38 15.29
C LYS A 118 18.28 -0.85 15.20
N PRO A 119 19.02 -0.51 14.14
CA PRO A 119 20.44 -0.83 14.04
C PRO A 119 21.28 -0.05 15.06
N ALA A 120 22.36 -0.69 15.50
CA ALA A 120 23.42 0.04 16.19
C ALA A 120 24.11 1.02 15.22
N PRO A 121 24.44 2.25 15.67
CA PRO A 121 25.17 3.18 14.83
C PRO A 121 26.60 2.68 14.55
N PRO A 122 27.23 3.07 13.42
CA PRO A 122 28.65 2.84 13.19
C PRO A 122 29.52 3.37 14.34
N SER A 123 30.71 2.77 14.54
CA SER A 123 31.63 3.19 15.60
C SER A 123 31.94 4.69 15.52
N LYS A 124 31.95 5.37 16.68
CA LYS A 124 32.18 6.82 16.81
C LYS A 124 31.14 7.68 16.08
N CYS A 125 29.97 7.11 15.81
CA CYS A 125 28.84 7.81 15.24
C CYS A 125 27.61 7.66 16.14
N SER A 126 26.65 8.57 15.97
CA SER A 126 25.31 8.49 16.53
C SER A 126 24.29 8.71 15.42
N VAL A 127 23.09 8.14 15.54
CA VAL A 127 21.99 8.42 14.62
C VAL A 127 20.96 9.29 15.34
N ALA A 128 20.66 10.44 14.75
CA ALA A 128 19.59 11.32 15.19
C ALA A 128 18.36 11.13 14.30
N THR A 129 17.18 11.28 14.89
CA THR A 129 15.87 11.12 14.26
C THR A 129 15.12 12.46 14.32
N GLN A 130 14.18 12.69 13.40
CA GLN A 130 13.30 13.87 13.45
C GLN A 130 14.07 15.22 13.46
N VAL A 131 15.20 15.30 12.76
CA VAL A 131 16.02 16.51 12.71
C VAL A 131 15.58 17.41 11.57
N THR A 132 15.29 18.68 11.86
CA THR A 132 14.84 19.67 10.86
C THR A 132 15.99 20.58 10.42
N TYR A 133 16.14 20.76 9.10
CA TYR A 133 17.10 21.66 8.47
C TYR A 133 16.40 22.63 7.51
N GLY A 134 15.90 23.76 8.04
CA GLY A 134 15.09 24.69 7.26
C GLY A 134 13.78 24.05 6.82
N GLY A 135 13.49 24.05 5.52
CA GLY A 135 12.28 23.44 4.94
C GLY A 135 12.33 21.92 4.76
N THR A 136 13.44 21.26 5.11
CA THR A 136 13.58 19.81 4.94
C THR A 136 13.85 19.07 6.23
N ARG A 137 13.47 17.79 6.27
CA ARG A 137 13.60 16.91 7.43
C ARG A 137 13.96 15.49 6.96
N PRO A 138 15.24 15.09 7.02
CA PRO A 138 15.61 13.69 6.86
C PRO A 138 15.03 12.85 8.01
N ASP A 139 14.65 11.61 7.72
CA ASP A 139 14.18 10.68 8.74
C ASP A 139 15.30 10.30 9.70
N LEU A 140 16.50 10.09 9.15
CA LEU A 140 17.69 9.66 9.89
C LEU A 140 18.93 10.47 9.51
N VAL A 141 19.70 10.88 10.52
CA VAL A 141 20.93 11.66 10.37
C VAL A 141 22.08 10.95 11.08
N LEU A 142 23.08 10.51 10.33
CA LEU A 142 24.32 9.99 10.88
C LEU A 142 25.22 11.17 11.28
N ARG A 143 25.63 11.23 12.55
CA ARG A 143 26.54 12.25 13.08
C ARG A 143 27.80 11.64 13.65
N SER A 144 28.91 12.36 13.54
CA SER A 144 30.14 12.04 14.26
C SER A 144 29.99 12.39 15.73
N THR A 145 30.36 11.47 16.63
CA THR A 145 30.35 11.74 18.08
C THR A 145 31.52 12.62 18.53
N LYS A 146 32.50 12.87 17.65
CA LYS A 146 33.71 13.64 17.98
C LYS A 146 33.48 15.15 17.86
N ASP A 147 32.81 15.57 16.80
CA ASP A 147 32.60 16.99 16.44
C ASP A 147 31.11 17.35 16.32
N GLY A 148 30.20 16.37 16.43
CA GLY A 148 28.76 16.58 16.32
C GLY A 148 28.26 16.87 14.90
N GLY A 149 29.16 16.85 13.90
CA GLY A 149 28.84 17.16 12.52
C GLY A 149 28.06 16.05 11.82
N ASP A 150 27.19 16.44 10.91
CA ASP A 150 26.47 15.51 10.04
C ASP A 150 27.42 14.86 9.03
N ILE A 151 27.37 13.54 8.97
CA ILE A 151 28.12 12.72 8.02
C ILE A 151 27.24 12.39 6.81
N ALA A 152 26.02 11.89 7.07
CA ALA A 152 25.11 11.43 6.04
C ALA A 152 23.64 11.54 6.46
N TRP A 153 22.75 11.74 5.50
CA TRP A 153 21.29 11.71 5.70
C TRP A 153 20.66 10.51 5.00
N LEU A 154 19.59 9.97 5.56
CA LEU A 154 18.83 8.86 4.99
C LEU A 154 17.33 9.12 5.14
N ASP A 155 16.59 8.95 4.05
CA ASP A 155 15.12 8.98 4.00
C ASP A 155 14.57 7.56 3.83
N LEU A 156 13.41 7.28 4.43
CA LEU A 156 12.76 5.98 4.39
C LEU A 156 11.46 6.08 3.58
N THR A 157 11.47 5.56 2.35
CA THR A 157 10.40 5.87 1.40
C THR A 157 9.72 4.62 0.84
N ALA A 158 8.42 4.71 0.57
CA ALA A 158 7.74 3.67 -0.18
C ALA A 158 8.22 3.70 -1.64
N SER A 159 8.42 2.54 -2.27
CA SER A 159 9.02 2.44 -3.63
C SER A 159 8.32 3.26 -4.72
N ASN A 160 6.99 3.43 -4.66
CA ASN A 160 6.24 4.27 -5.61
C ASN A 160 6.34 5.78 -5.31
N SER A 161 7.16 6.16 -4.35
CA SER A 161 7.45 7.53 -3.93
C SER A 161 8.96 7.78 -3.86
N ALA A 162 9.76 6.86 -4.42
CA ALA A 162 11.20 7.03 -4.51
C ALA A 162 11.56 8.26 -5.37
N GLU A 163 12.80 8.72 -5.23
CA GLU A 163 13.36 9.91 -5.87
C GLU A 163 12.76 11.24 -5.37
N HIS A 164 11.77 11.20 -4.47
CA HIS A 164 11.19 12.41 -3.87
C HIS A 164 12.20 13.21 -3.05
N ILE A 165 13.33 12.61 -2.63
CA ILE A 165 14.41 13.34 -1.96
C ILE A 165 15.03 14.44 -2.85
N TYR A 166 14.94 14.32 -4.18
CA TYR A 166 15.42 15.35 -5.10
C TYR A 166 14.46 16.54 -5.22
N ASP A 167 13.18 16.31 -4.96
CA ASP A 167 12.16 17.36 -4.88
C ASP A 167 12.17 18.06 -3.50
N LYS A 168 12.83 17.46 -2.50
CA LYS A 168 13.02 18.05 -1.17
C LYS A 168 14.09 19.15 -1.22
N GLU A 169 13.79 20.26 -0.56
CA GLU A 169 14.62 21.47 -0.61
C GLU A 169 16.07 21.25 -0.14
N GLY A 170 17.02 21.34 -1.09
CA GLY A 170 18.42 21.66 -0.84
C GLY A 170 19.26 20.62 -0.10
N TRP A 171 18.97 19.32 -0.20
CA TRP A 171 19.78 18.28 0.47
C TRP A 171 21.25 18.31 0.08
N ARG A 172 21.54 18.41 -1.23
CA ARG A 172 22.91 18.52 -1.78
C ARG A 172 23.70 19.70 -1.22
N ASP A 173 23.02 20.78 -0.84
CA ASP A 173 23.64 21.98 -0.29
C ASP A 173 23.90 21.87 1.22
N LYS A 174 23.26 20.89 1.89
CA LYS A 174 23.28 20.74 3.36
C LYS A 174 24.13 19.57 3.82
N VAL A 175 24.18 18.48 3.06
CA VAL A 175 24.97 17.30 3.40
C VAL A 175 25.66 16.73 2.16
N SER A 176 26.90 16.28 2.35
CA SER A 176 27.72 15.74 1.26
C SER A 176 27.43 14.28 0.93
N ILE A 177 26.74 13.55 1.81
CA ILE A 177 26.38 12.14 1.61
C ILE A 177 24.91 11.95 1.97
N PHE A 178 24.13 11.35 1.09
CA PHE A 178 22.74 11.00 1.39
C PHE A 178 22.25 9.83 0.55
N ALA A 179 21.16 9.21 0.98
CA ALA A 179 20.50 8.13 0.26
C ALA A 179 19.01 8.05 0.62
N GLU A 180 18.29 7.20 -0.10
CA GLU A 180 16.91 6.81 0.18
C GLU A 180 16.83 5.29 0.32
N ALA A 181 16.35 4.79 1.46
CA ALA A 181 16.07 3.36 1.64
C ALA A 181 14.59 3.10 1.34
N THR A 182 14.33 2.35 0.28
CA THR A 182 12.97 2.11 -0.20
C THR A 182 12.40 0.78 0.29
N TYR A 183 11.10 0.73 0.56
CA TYR A 183 10.36 -0.50 0.86
C TYR A 183 9.15 -0.64 -0.07
N PRO A 184 8.64 -1.86 -0.32
CA PRO A 184 7.51 -2.03 -1.22
C PRO A 184 6.28 -1.23 -0.77
N SER A 185 5.68 -0.47 -1.69
CA SER A 185 4.49 0.31 -1.38
C SER A 185 3.30 -0.55 -0.98
N LEU A 186 2.54 -0.06 0.01
CA LEU A 186 1.27 -0.66 0.41
C LEU A 186 0.27 -0.57 -0.76
N ASN A 187 -0.22 -1.73 -1.19
CA ASN A 187 -1.20 -1.86 -2.26
C ASN A 187 -2.30 -2.84 -1.81
N PRO A 188 -3.44 -2.93 -2.53
CA PRO A 188 -4.54 -3.80 -2.12
C PRO A 188 -4.16 -5.28 -1.97
N GLY A 189 -3.21 -5.78 -2.77
CA GLY A 189 -2.67 -7.15 -2.63
C GLY A 189 -1.91 -7.35 -1.31
N THR A 190 -1.07 -6.38 -0.92
CA THR A 190 -0.38 -6.40 0.38
C THR A 190 -1.38 -6.30 1.53
N LEU A 191 -2.39 -5.44 1.44
CA LEU A 191 -3.45 -5.31 2.46
C LEU A 191 -4.23 -6.63 2.62
N SER A 192 -4.62 -7.28 1.53
CA SER A 192 -5.28 -8.58 1.56
C SER A 192 -4.42 -9.65 2.25
N PHE A 193 -3.11 -9.67 1.96
CA PHE A 193 -2.17 -10.54 2.68
C PHE A 193 -2.11 -10.22 4.18
N MET A 194 -2.10 -8.94 4.56
CA MET A 194 -2.12 -8.53 5.97
C MET A 194 -3.40 -8.95 6.69
N VAL A 195 -4.56 -8.86 6.04
CA VAL A 195 -5.84 -9.32 6.61
C VAL A 195 -5.78 -10.81 6.91
N GLN A 196 -5.21 -11.62 6.02
CA GLN A 196 -5.02 -13.06 6.24
C GLN A 196 -4.09 -13.37 7.43
N ASN A 197 -3.25 -12.41 7.81
CA ASN A 197 -2.28 -12.51 8.89
C ASN A 197 -2.69 -11.74 10.16
N LYS A 198 -3.92 -11.19 10.22
CA LYS A 198 -4.35 -10.32 11.34
C LYS A 198 -4.18 -10.98 12.72
N ASP A 199 -4.34 -12.31 12.76
CA ASP A 199 -4.28 -13.10 13.99
C ASP A 199 -2.87 -13.67 14.27
N ASN A 200 -1.88 -13.45 13.39
CA ASN A 200 -0.53 -13.96 13.59
C ASN A 200 0.09 -13.39 14.88
N LEU A 201 0.74 -14.27 15.65
CA LEU A 201 1.40 -13.93 16.91
C LEU A 201 2.90 -13.71 16.76
N GLY A 202 3.49 -14.17 15.65
CA GLY A 202 4.93 -14.09 15.39
C GLY A 202 5.25 -13.87 13.92
N LYS A 203 6.49 -13.44 13.65
CA LYS A 203 6.98 -13.18 12.29
C LYS A 203 6.91 -14.47 11.46
N LEU A 204 6.41 -14.36 10.24
CA LEU A 204 6.47 -15.44 9.26
C LEU A 204 7.92 -15.58 8.75
N ASN A 205 8.36 -16.81 8.44
CA ASN A 205 9.65 -16.98 7.77
C ASN A 205 9.61 -16.33 6.37
N GLU A 206 10.77 -15.93 5.85
CA GLU A 206 10.83 -15.18 4.58
C GLU A 206 10.23 -15.93 3.40
N ASP A 207 10.39 -17.25 3.35
CA ASP A 207 9.88 -18.08 2.26
C ASP A 207 8.35 -18.16 2.29
N ASP A 208 7.74 -18.21 3.46
CA ASP A 208 6.29 -18.18 3.65
C ASP A 208 5.74 -16.80 3.30
N ILE A 209 6.42 -15.72 3.69
CA ILE A 209 6.06 -14.37 3.25
C ILE A 209 6.06 -14.30 1.72
N LYS A 210 7.16 -14.74 1.07
CA LYS A 210 7.28 -14.71 -0.39
C LYS A 210 6.18 -15.52 -1.06
N LYS A 211 5.94 -16.76 -0.62
CA LYS A 211 4.91 -17.65 -1.18
C LYS A 211 3.51 -17.07 -1.02
N ARG A 212 3.13 -16.67 0.19
CA ARG A 212 1.79 -16.15 0.47
C ARG A 212 1.56 -14.79 -0.19
N LEU A 213 2.56 -13.93 -0.23
CA LEU A 213 2.48 -12.65 -0.95
C LEU A 213 2.34 -12.88 -2.45
N ALA A 214 3.03 -13.86 -3.03
CA ALA A 214 2.87 -14.22 -4.44
C ALA A 214 1.45 -14.74 -4.73
N ILE A 215 0.90 -15.59 -3.86
CA ILE A 215 -0.49 -16.08 -3.94
C ILE A 215 -1.47 -14.90 -3.85
N ALA A 216 -1.29 -14.00 -2.87
CA ALA A 216 -2.15 -12.83 -2.69
C ALA A 216 -2.09 -11.88 -3.89
N LYS A 217 -0.89 -11.64 -4.44
CA LYS A 217 -0.69 -10.83 -5.66
C LYS A 217 -1.35 -11.46 -6.88
N GLU A 218 -1.26 -12.78 -7.02
CA GLU A 218 -1.90 -13.49 -8.13
C GLU A 218 -3.43 -13.48 -8.00
N ALA A 219 -3.96 -13.75 -6.80
CA ALA A 219 -5.39 -13.64 -6.53
C ALA A 219 -5.90 -12.21 -6.79
N TYR A 220 -5.12 -11.20 -6.39
CA TYR A 220 -5.40 -9.82 -6.69
C TYR A 220 -5.39 -9.53 -8.20
N ARG A 221 -4.41 -10.04 -8.95
CA ARG A 221 -4.31 -9.88 -10.40
C ARG A 221 -5.53 -10.49 -11.11
N GLN A 222 -5.97 -11.67 -10.69
CA GLN A 222 -7.16 -12.34 -11.21
C GLN A 222 -8.41 -11.50 -10.94
N ARG A 223 -8.58 -11.06 -9.68
CA ARG A 223 -9.71 -10.21 -9.29
C ARG A 223 -9.72 -8.86 -10.02
N LYS A 224 -8.55 -8.24 -10.22
CA LYS A 224 -8.43 -7.02 -11.01
C LYS A 224 -8.80 -7.26 -12.47
N ALA A 225 -8.44 -8.40 -13.05
CA ALA A 225 -8.89 -8.76 -14.39
C ALA A 225 -10.43 -8.90 -14.46
N GLU A 226 -11.06 -9.51 -13.45
CA GLU A 226 -12.52 -9.59 -13.33
C GLU A 226 -13.15 -8.20 -13.25
N TRP A 227 -12.62 -7.29 -12.42
CA TRP A 227 -13.09 -5.90 -12.32
C TRP A 227 -12.97 -5.15 -13.64
N ILE A 228 -11.89 -5.37 -14.41
CA ILE A 228 -11.72 -4.77 -15.73
C ILE A 228 -12.76 -5.33 -16.72
N GLN A 229 -13.05 -6.63 -16.70
CA GLN A 229 -14.13 -7.19 -17.51
C GLN A 229 -15.50 -6.64 -17.09
N LEU A 230 -15.71 -6.49 -15.79
CA LEU A 230 -16.91 -5.89 -15.23
C LEU A 230 -17.08 -4.44 -15.68
N GLY A 231 -16.00 -3.65 -15.68
CA GLY A 231 -15.99 -2.26 -16.13
C GLY A 231 -16.55 -2.07 -17.53
N LYS A 232 -16.38 -3.06 -18.42
CA LYS A 232 -16.99 -3.04 -19.77
C LYS A 232 -18.52 -2.98 -19.74
N LYS A 233 -19.18 -3.36 -18.64
CA LYS A 233 -20.63 -3.21 -18.42
C LYS A 233 -21.01 -1.78 -18.05
N PHE A 234 -20.06 -0.98 -17.54
CA PHE A 234 -20.27 0.37 -17.00
C PHE A 234 -19.75 1.48 -17.91
N THR A 235 -19.43 1.19 -19.18
CA THR A 235 -19.00 2.22 -20.13
C THR A 235 -20.20 3.06 -20.60
N TYR A 236 -19.98 4.37 -20.76
CA TYR A 236 -21.03 5.27 -21.25
C TYR A 236 -21.59 4.82 -22.61
N THR A 237 -20.74 4.34 -23.52
CA THR A 237 -21.17 3.86 -24.83
C THR A 237 -22.18 2.72 -24.76
N LYS A 238 -22.07 1.84 -23.75
CA LYS A 238 -22.96 0.70 -23.54
C LYS A 238 -24.26 1.09 -22.86
N LEU A 239 -24.20 2.00 -21.90
CA LEU A 239 -25.34 2.34 -21.03
C LEU A 239 -26.08 3.63 -21.43
N LYS A 240 -25.61 4.43 -22.40
CA LYS A 240 -26.20 5.73 -22.77
C LYS A 240 -27.69 5.68 -23.14
N HIS A 241 -28.17 4.53 -23.62
CA HIS A 241 -29.57 4.33 -24.00
C HIS A 241 -30.47 4.03 -22.79
N ASP A 242 -29.90 3.47 -21.72
CA ASP A 242 -30.62 3.10 -20.49
C ASP A 242 -30.94 4.31 -19.61
N ILE A 243 -30.31 5.46 -19.87
CA ILE A 243 -30.51 6.70 -19.10
C ILE A 243 -31.95 7.23 -19.26
N GLY A 244 -32.64 6.88 -20.36
CA GLY A 244 -34.02 7.29 -20.62
C GLY A 244 -34.20 8.79 -20.90
N GLN A 245 -33.12 9.57 -20.97
CA GLN A 245 -33.12 11.00 -21.26
C GLN A 245 -32.49 11.30 -22.63
N PRO A 246 -32.99 12.30 -23.38
CA PRO A 246 -32.37 12.77 -24.62
C PRO A 246 -30.88 13.10 -24.45
N VAL A 247 -30.04 12.67 -25.40
CA VAL A 247 -28.58 12.89 -25.37
C VAL A 247 -28.19 14.36 -25.23
N VAL A 248 -29.01 15.28 -25.78
CA VAL A 248 -28.82 16.73 -25.67
C VAL A 248 -28.91 17.18 -24.20
N LEU A 249 -29.92 16.72 -23.46
CA LEU A 249 -30.06 17.04 -22.04
C LEU A 249 -28.92 16.45 -21.21
N GLN A 250 -28.46 15.24 -21.56
CA GLN A 250 -27.30 14.62 -20.90
C GLN A 250 -25.97 15.36 -21.16
N LYS A 251 -25.88 16.19 -22.21
CA LYS A 251 -24.71 17.04 -22.48
C LYS A 251 -24.82 18.39 -21.76
N LEU A 252 -26.04 18.89 -21.58
CA LEU A 252 -26.30 20.16 -20.91
C LEU A 252 -26.24 20.03 -19.39
N ASP A 253 -26.64 18.88 -18.83
CA ASP A 253 -26.55 18.59 -17.40
C ASP A 253 -25.79 17.29 -17.13
N GLY A 254 -24.51 17.43 -16.78
CA GLY A 254 -23.64 16.31 -16.43
C GLY A 254 -24.14 15.50 -15.22
N ARG A 255 -24.95 16.09 -14.33
CA ARG A 255 -25.48 15.43 -13.13
C ARG A 255 -26.39 14.26 -13.49
N ILE A 256 -27.05 14.31 -14.66
CA ILE A 256 -27.90 13.21 -15.15
C ILE A 256 -27.05 11.94 -15.31
N ARG A 257 -25.89 12.06 -15.95
CA ARG A 257 -24.98 10.93 -16.19
C ARG A 257 -24.36 10.45 -14.89
N GLN A 258 -23.89 11.37 -14.05
CA GLN A 258 -23.29 11.09 -12.75
C GLN A 258 -24.26 10.32 -11.84
N ASN A 259 -25.50 10.79 -11.69
CA ASN A 259 -26.52 10.14 -10.85
C ASN A 259 -26.93 8.78 -11.42
N PHE A 260 -27.04 8.66 -12.74
CA PHE A 260 -27.36 7.38 -13.38
C PHE A 260 -26.30 6.32 -13.08
N ILE A 261 -25.02 6.62 -13.34
CA ILE A 261 -23.95 5.64 -13.14
C ILE A 261 -23.74 5.34 -11.65
N HIS A 262 -23.91 6.35 -10.79
CA HIS A 262 -23.89 6.19 -9.34
C HIS A 262 -24.93 5.16 -8.88
N LYS A 263 -26.20 5.34 -9.28
CA LYS A 263 -27.27 4.38 -8.99
C LYS A 263 -26.97 3.00 -9.59
N LYS A 264 -26.50 2.93 -10.83
CA LYS A 264 -26.20 1.65 -11.50
C LYS A 264 -25.13 0.85 -10.77
N ILE A 265 -24.10 1.51 -10.23
CA ILE A 265 -23.07 0.87 -9.39
C ILE A 265 -23.69 0.40 -8.08
N MET A 266 -24.48 1.25 -7.39
CA MET A 266 -25.15 0.86 -6.14
C MET A 266 -26.05 -0.36 -6.34
N ASP A 267 -26.89 -0.36 -7.37
CA ASP A 267 -27.82 -1.44 -7.69
C ASP A 267 -27.07 -2.74 -8.00
N TYR A 268 -25.96 -2.67 -8.74
CA TYR A 268 -25.20 -3.85 -9.15
C TYR A 268 -24.43 -4.50 -8.00
N PHE A 269 -23.84 -3.70 -7.11
CA PHE A 269 -23.09 -4.19 -5.96
C PHE A 269 -23.94 -4.38 -4.71
N GLY A 270 -25.20 -3.93 -4.72
CA GLY A 270 -26.08 -3.95 -3.55
C GLY A 270 -25.52 -3.16 -2.37
N ALA A 271 -24.73 -2.11 -2.64
CA ALA A 271 -23.95 -1.40 -1.63
C ALA A 271 -24.02 0.12 -1.81
N GLU A 272 -24.00 0.84 -0.70
CA GLU A 272 -23.91 2.30 -0.73
C GLU A 272 -22.50 2.76 -1.14
N ILE A 273 -22.46 3.80 -1.98
CA ILE A 273 -21.22 4.46 -2.37
C ILE A 273 -21.46 5.97 -2.43
N SER A 274 -20.51 6.75 -1.95
CA SER A 274 -20.54 8.21 -2.13
C SER A 274 -20.37 8.57 -3.60
N LEU A 275 -21.11 9.57 -4.10
CA LEU A 275 -20.93 10.10 -5.46
C LEU A 275 -19.46 10.51 -5.74
N LYS A 276 -18.73 10.98 -4.72
CA LYS A 276 -17.31 11.35 -4.85
C LYS A 276 -16.38 10.15 -5.08
N MET A 277 -16.80 8.95 -4.69
CA MET A 277 -16.02 7.71 -4.81
C MET A 277 -16.25 6.99 -6.15
N VAL A 278 -17.41 7.23 -6.78
CA VAL A 278 -17.77 6.68 -8.11
C VAL A 278 -16.65 6.81 -9.15
N PRO A 279 -16.01 7.98 -9.37
CA PRO A 279 -14.96 8.08 -10.37
C PRO A 279 -13.72 7.23 -10.05
N SER A 280 -13.40 7.02 -8.77
CA SER A 280 -12.31 6.15 -8.35
C SER A 280 -12.62 4.67 -8.63
N VAL A 281 -13.86 4.23 -8.35
CA VAL A 281 -14.32 2.87 -8.67
C VAL A 281 -14.36 2.62 -10.17
N LEU A 282 -14.84 3.58 -10.96
CA LEU A 282 -14.80 3.51 -12.42
C LEU A 282 -13.35 3.37 -12.92
N GLN A 283 -12.43 4.20 -12.41
CA GLN A 283 -11.02 4.13 -12.75
C GLN A 283 -10.40 2.77 -12.41
N ALA A 284 -10.70 2.20 -11.23
CA ALA A 284 -10.25 0.86 -10.82
C ALA A 284 -10.74 -0.25 -11.77
N MET A 285 -11.95 -0.11 -12.31
CA MET A 285 -12.50 -1.01 -13.35
C MET A 285 -12.02 -0.66 -14.77
N ARG A 286 -11.07 0.27 -14.95
CA ARG A 286 -10.58 0.78 -16.24
C ARG A 286 -11.67 1.42 -17.12
N VAL A 287 -12.62 2.10 -16.48
CA VAL A 287 -13.64 2.93 -17.14
C VAL A 287 -13.27 4.40 -16.95
N ASP A 288 -13.14 5.14 -18.05
CA ASP A 288 -12.85 6.58 -18.01
C ASP A 288 -13.99 7.35 -17.31
N PRO A 289 -13.75 7.94 -16.13
CA PRO A 289 -14.78 8.66 -15.38
C PRO A 289 -15.26 9.92 -16.10
N THR A 290 -14.46 10.52 -16.98
CA THR A 290 -14.82 11.74 -17.70
C THR A 290 -15.95 11.52 -18.70
N SER A 291 -16.08 10.30 -19.24
CA SER A 291 -17.22 9.90 -20.09
C SER A 291 -18.57 10.02 -19.37
N TRP A 292 -18.55 9.91 -18.04
CA TRP A 292 -19.67 10.08 -17.11
C TRP A 292 -19.76 11.49 -16.49
N HIS A 293 -19.02 12.46 -17.04
CA HIS A 293 -18.95 13.85 -16.57
C HIS A 293 -18.31 14.04 -15.19
N PHE A 294 -17.48 13.11 -14.72
CA PHE A 294 -16.57 13.36 -13.59
C PHE A 294 -15.28 14.02 -14.08
N SER A 295 -15.34 15.33 -14.40
CA SER A 295 -14.19 16.10 -14.91
C SER A 295 -13.53 16.95 -13.82
N THR A 296 -14.19 18.04 -13.39
CA THR A 296 -13.65 18.99 -12.40
C THR A 296 -14.32 18.81 -11.04
N GLY A 297 -13.55 19.00 -9.96
CA GLY A 297 -14.04 18.92 -8.57
C GLY A 297 -14.14 17.49 -7.99
N PHE A 298 -13.73 16.47 -8.74
CA PHE A 298 -13.66 15.09 -8.28
C PHE A 298 -12.22 14.60 -8.25
N SER A 299 -11.82 14.01 -7.14
CA SER A 299 -10.54 13.30 -7.01
C SER A 299 -10.68 11.88 -7.57
N VAL A 300 -9.79 11.48 -8.46
CA VAL A 300 -9.72 10.12 -9.01
C VAL A 300 -8.51 9.41 -8.42
N SER A 301 -8.75 8.26 -7.77
CA SER A 301 -7.70 7.42 -7.20
C SER A 301 -8.02 5.96 -7.53
N GLU A 302 -7.21 5.34 -8.39
CA GLU A 302 -7.37 3.91 -8.73
C GLU A 302 -7.33 3.04 -7.46
N SER A 303 -6.40 3.33 -6.54
CA SER A 303 -6.26 2.59 -5.29
C SER A 303 -7.45 2.72 -4.34
N ALA A 304 -8.07 3.91 -4.24
CA ALA A 304 -9.29 4.08 -3.46
C ALA A 304 -10.47 3.29 -4.05
N GLY A 305 -10.58 3.26 -5.38
CA GLY A 305 -11.59 2.46 -6.08
C GLY A 305 -11.38 0.96 -5.90
N GLU A 306 -10.13 0.49 -5.99
CA GLU A 306 -9.77 -0.91 -5.75
C GLU A 306 -10.09 -1.34 -4.33
N SER A 307 -9.82 -0.49 -3.32
CA SER A 307 -10.20 -0.79 -1.93
C SER A 307 -11.71 -0.99 -1.80
N TRP A 308 -12.51 -0.08 -2.36
CA TRP A 308 -13.97 -0.20 -2.31
C TRP A 308 -14.46 -1.49 -3.00
N LEU A 309 -13.87 -1.88 -4.12
CA LEU A 309 -14.22 -3.13 -4.84
C LEU A 309 -13.80 -4.41 -4.09
N VAL A 310 -12.78 -4.34 -3.23
CA VAL A 310 -12.41 -5.46 -2.35
C VAL A 310 -13.47 -5.65 -1.25
N ASP A 311 -13.93 -4.54 -0.67
CA ASP A 311 -14.87 -4.55 0.45
C ASP A 311 -16.32 -4.88 0.01
N HIS A 312 -16.61 -4.70 -1.28
CA HIS A 312 -17.92 -4.96 -1.88
C HIS A 312 -17.78 -5.98 -3.02
N PRO A 313 -17.53 -7.27 -2.69
CA PRO A 313 -17.37 -8.30 -3.70
C PRO A 313 -18.65 -8.48 -4.52
N LEU A 314 -18.49 -9.02 -5.73
CA LEU A 314 -19.62 -9.37 -6.59
C LEU A 314 -20.58 -10.30 -5.83
N PRO A 315 -21.91 -10.13 -6.01
CA PRO A 315 -22.86 -11.13 -5.57
C PRO A 315 -22.45 -12.47 -6.19
N THR A 316 -22.15 -13.46 -5.35
CA THR A 316 -22.00 -14.84 -5.84
C THR A 316 -23.35 -15.24 -6.40
N GLU A 317 -23.43 -15.50 -7.71
CA GLU A 317 -24.57 -16.19 -8.31
C GLU A 317 -24.71 -17.50 -7.53
N VAL A 318 -25.73 -17.57 -6.67
CA VAL A 318 -26.12 -18.82 -6.05
C VAL A 318 -26.69 -19.62 -7.20
N GLU A 319 -25.94 -20.63 -7.68
CA GLU A 319 -26.52 -21.63 -8.56
C GLU A 319 -27.67 -22.27 -7.79
N ASP A 320 -28.89 -21.84 -8.09
CA ASP A 320 -30.13 -22.52 -7.74
C ASP A 320 -30.13 -23.87 -8.45
N SER A 321 -29.36 -24.80 -7.88
CA SER A 321 -29.47 -26.22 -8.13
C SER A 321 -30.70 -26.73 -7.37
N GLU A 322 -31.87 -26.27 -7.81
CA GLU A 322 -33.11 -27.01 -7.56
C GLU A 322 -32.95 -28.36 -8.26
N MET A 323 -32.48 -29.36 -7.50
CA MET A 323 -32.71 -30.75 -7.82
C MET A 323 -34.23 -30.93 -7.92
N HIS A 324 -34.74 -30.94 -9.16
CA HIS A 324 -36.00 -31.60 -9.44
C HIS A 324 -35.85 -33.06 -9.02
N VAL A 325 -36.40 -33.37 -7.85
CA VAL A 325 -36.74 -34.73 -7.48
C VAL A 325 -37.98 -35.07 -8.30
N GLU A 326 -37.79 -35.76 -9.42
CA GLU A 326 -38.88 -36.43 -10.10
C GLU A 326 -39.40 -37.56 -9.19
N GLU A 327 -40.71 -37.55 -8.94
CA GLU A 327 -41.45 -38.54 -8.14
C GLU A 327 -41.52 -39.93 -8.80
#